data_AF-B0G4G3-F1
#
_entry.id   AF-B0G4G3-F1
#
_cell.length_a   1.000
_cell.length_b   1.000
_cell.length_c   1.000
_cell.angle_alpha   90.00
_cell.angle_beta   90.00
_cell.angle_gamma   90.00
#
_symmetry.space_group_name_H-M   'P 1'
#
loop_
_entity.id
_entity.type
_entity.pdbx_description
1 polymer ?
#
loop_
_entity_poly.entity_id
_entity_poly.type
_entity_poly.pdbx_seq_one_letter_code
_entity_poly.pdbx_strand_id
1 'polypeptide(L)'
;MKEYDKDLLRSLVEQGLTNRKIAEKMGLTQTQVQYRITADGLVGIRREGGDPTQRKPREVKEKHKEKPKGSNGDRKKCKTCKWRARYPVSLCNYGAFHKFSRSHYCTADNCTVYEKGKPMKEKLS
;
A
#
# COMPACT_ATOMS: atom_id res chain seq x y z
N MET A 1 -20.15 0.03 26.27
CA MET A 1 -19.39 1.21 25.77
C MET A 1 -19.55 2.31 26.79
N LYS A 2 -18.49 3.05 27.15
CA LYS A 2 -18.65 4.21 28.05
C LYS A 2 -19.61 5.21 27.38
N GLU A 3 -20.58 5.69 28.14
CA GLU A 3 -21.45 6.80 27.73
C GLU A 3 -20.58 8.03 27.45
N TYR A 4 -21.01 8.87 26.52
CA TYR A 4 -20.25 10.06 26.13
C TYR A 4 -21.17 11.19 25.75
N ASP A 5 -20.69 12.38 26.02
CA ASP A 5 -21.36 13.60 25.65
C ASP A 5 -21.23 13.79 24.13
N LYS A 6 -22.35 13.53 23.42
CA LYS A 6 -22.46 13.66 21.97
C LYS A 6 -22.43 15.11 21.53
N ASP A 7 -23.00 16.02 22.32
CA ASP A 7 -23.04 17.45 22.02
C ASP A 7 -21.65 18.07 22.16
N LEU A 8 -20.91 17.63 23.18
CA LEU A 8 -19.48 17.95 23.31
C LEU A 8 -18.68 17.41 22.12
N LEU A 9 -18.89 16.16 21.69
CA LEU A 9 -18.20 15.62 20.52
C LEU A 9 -18.47 16.44 19.26
N ARG A 10 -19.74 16.80 19.02
CA ARG A 10 -20.16 17.59 17.87
C ARG A 10 -19.53 18.97 17.87
N SER A 11 -19.59 19.70 18.98
CA SER A 11 -19.00 21.04 19.10
C SER A 11 -17.48 21.02 18.87
N LEU A 12 -16.77 20.01 19.36
CA LEU A 12 -15.32 19.87 19.15
C LEU A 12 -14.96 19.55 17.69
N VAL A 13 -15.80 18.77 16.99
CA VAL A 13 -15.64 18.48 15.56
C VAL A 13 -15.92 19.73 14.72
N GLU A 14 -16.96 20.50 15.05
CA GLU A 14 -17.32 21.76 14.38
C GLU A 14 -16.26 22.85 14.59
N GLN A 15 -15.62 22.88 15.76
CA GLN A 15 -14.44 23.72 16.04
C GLN A 15 -13.18 23.29 15.26
N GLY A 16 -13.23 22.18 14.51
CA GLY A 16 -12.12 21.71 13.68
C GLY A 16 -10.99 21.02 14.46
N LEU A 17 -11.23 20.56 15.69
CA LEU A 17 -10.18 19.88 16.46
C LEU A 17 -9.81 18.53 15.82
N THR A 18 -8.53 18.17 15.95
CA THR A 18 -8.03 16.86 15.52
C THR A 18 -8.49 15.78 16.50
N ASN A 19 -8.63 14.54 16.03
CA ASN A 19 -9.06 13.40 16.86
C ASN A 19 -8.19 13.23 18.12
N ARG A 20 -6.90 13.59 18.05
CA ARG A 20 -6.00 13.56 19.21
C ARG A 20 -6.42 14.56 20.28
N LYS A 21 -6.68 15.82 19.92
CA LYS A 21 -7.12 16.85 20.89
C LYS A 21 -8.49 16.54 21.46
N ILE A 22 -9.40 15.98 20.65
CA ILE A 22 -10.72 15.53 21.11
C ILE A 22 -10.57 14.39 22.12
N ALA A 23 -9.70 13.42 21.83
CA ALA A 23 -9.41 12.30 22.72
C ALA A 23 -8.86 12.76 24.07
N GLU A 24 -7.90 13.70 24.06
CA GLU A 24 -7.34 14.31 25.28
C GLU A 24 -8.42 15.03 26.12
N LYS A 25 -9.27 15.84 25.48
CA LYS A 25 -10.34 16.58 26.17
C LYS A 25 -11.42 15.67 26.76
N MET A 26 -11.76 14.57 26.09
CA MET A 26 -12.83 13.67 26.51
C MET A 26 -12.35 12.49 27.37
N GLY A 27 -11.04 12.34 27.58
CA GLY A 27 -10.47 11.18 28.27
C GLY A 27 -10.71 9.87 27.53
N LEU A 28 -10.69 9.91 26.19
CA LEU A 28 -10.96 8.77 25.30
C LEU A 28 -9.71 8.40 24.51
N THR A 29 -9.74 7.24 23.86
CA THR A 29 -8.74 6.91 22.84
C THR A 29 -9.10 7.54 21.49
N GLN A 30 -8.10 7.83 20.66
CA GLN A 30 -8.32 8.35 19.31
C GLN A 30 -9.23 7.42 18.48
N THR A 31 -9.09 6.11 18.66
CA THR A 31 -9.93 5.09 18.00
C THR A 31 -11.39 5.18 18.44
N GLN A 32 -11.65 5.40 19.74
CA GLN A 32 -13.02 5.58 20.24
C GLN A 32 -13.65 6.86 19.70
N VAL A 33 -12.89 7.96 19.64
CA VAL A 33 -13.34 9.20 19.03
C VAL A 33 -13.69 8.99 17.56
N GLN A 34 -12.82 8.31 16.80
CA GLN A 34 -13.07 8.01 15.39
C GLN A 34 -14.34 7.17 15.20
N TYR A 35 -14.52 6.13 16.01
CA TYR A 35 -15.71 5.28 15.93
C TYR A 35 -16.99 6.07 16.18
N ARG A 36 -16.98 6.97 17.18
CA ARG A 36 -18.13 7.81 17.54
C ARG A 36 -18.44 8.88 16.51
N ILE A 37 -17.42 9.52 15.93
CA ILE A 37 -17.59 10.46 14.82
C ILE A 37 -18.25 9.76 13.62
N THR A 38 -17.85 8.53 13.32
CA THR A 38 -18.48 7.73 12.26
C THR A 38 -19.91 7.33 12.62
N ALA A 39 -20.14 6.87 13.85
CA ALA A 39 -21.45 6.43 14.32
C ALA A 39 -22.48 7.58 14.36
N ASP A 40 -22.05 8.79 14.73
CA ASP A 40 -22.90 9.98 14.80
C ASP A 40 -22.96 10.75 13.47
N GLY A 41 -22.38 10.22 12.39
CA GLY A 41 -22.43 10.86 11.06
C GLY A 41 -21.65 12.16 10.94
N LEU A 42 -20.73 12.44 11.88
CA LEU A 42 -19.94 13.68 11.94
C LEU A 42 -18.72 13.65 10.99
N VAL A 43 -18.69 12.72 10.04
CA VAL A 43 -17.61 12.55 9.06
C VAL A 43 -17.69 13.69 8.04
N GLY A 44 -16.58 14.41 7.86
CA GLY A 44 -16.50 15.50 6.87
C GLY A 44 -17.03 16.87 7.35
N ILE A 45 -17.57 16.98 8.57
CA ILE A 45 -18.06 18.25 9.14
C ILE A 45 -16.94 19.22 9.53
N ARG A 46 -15.70 18.73 9.67
CA ARG A 46 -14.54 19.58 10.00
C ARG A 46 -14.42 20.65 8.91
N ARG A 47 -14.63 21.92 9.29
CA ARG A 47 -14.52 23.08 8.40
C ARG A 47 -13.27 22.94 7.52
N GLU A 48 -13.38 23.34 6.25
CA GLU A 48 -12.23 23.48 5.36
C GLU A 48 -11.14 24.27 6.09
N GLY A 49 -10.00 23.61 6.35
CA GLY A 49 -9.01 24.11 7.29
C GLY A 49 -8.42 23.06 8.23
N GLY A 50 -8.69 21.76 8.03
CA GLY A 50 -7.83 20.72 8.59
C GLY A 50 -6.39 21.00 8.16
N ASP A 51 -5.55 21.42 9.10
CA ASP A 51 -4.24 22.04 8.88
C ASP A 51 -3.46 21.36 7.72
N PRO A 52 -3.43 21.97 6.53
CA PRO A 52 -2.75 21.42 5.37
C PRO A 52 -1.24 21.31 5.61
N THR A 53 -0.66 22.08 6.55
CA THR A 53 0.78 22.13 6.80
C THR A 53 1.30 20.88 7.51
N GLN A 54 0.43 20.05 8.09
CA GLN A 54 0.79 18.76 8.69
C GLN A 54 0.71 17.59 7.70
N ARG A 55 0.02 17.75 6.56
CA ARG A 55 0.16 16.79 5.47
C ARG A 55 1.42 17.14 4.71
N LYS A 56 2.54 16.50 5.05
CA LYS A 56 3.65 16.42 4.08
C LYS A 56 3.03 15.96 2.76
N PRO A 57 3.13 16.74 1.66
CA PRO A 57 2.88 16.19 0.35
C PRO A 57 3.72 14.94 0.25
N ARG A 58 3.10 13.80 -0.04
CA ARG A 58 3.87 12.59 -0.33
C ARG A 58 4.63 12.94 -1.61
N GLU A 59 5.92 13.26 -1.50
CA GLU A 59 6.78 13.39 -2.67
C GLU A 59 6.56 12.13 -3.50
N VAL A 60 5.90 12.28 -4.64
CA VAL A 60 5.91 11.26 -5.68
C VAL A 60 7.34 11.32 -6.21
N LYS A 61 8.25 10.59 -5.57
CA LYS A 61 9.58 10.37 -6.13
C LYS A 61 9.38 9.58 -7.41
N GLU A 62 9.29 10.29 -8.53
CA GLU A 62 9.49 9.73 -9.85
C GLU A 62 10.93 9.22 -9.93
N LYS A 63 11.12 7.97 -9.50
CA LYS A 63 12.36 7.25 -9.74
C LYS A 63 12.34 6.77 -11.20
N HIS A 64 12.54 7.68 -12.14
CA HIS A 64 13.18 7.31 -13.40
C HIS A 64 14.68 7.18 -13.13
N LYS A 65 15.06 6.04 -12.57
CA LYS A 65 16.39 5.49 -12.82
C LYS A 65 16.22 4.58 -14.03
N GLU A 66 16.85 4.91 -15.15
CA GLU A 66 17.15 3.91 -16.17
C GLU A 66 17.83 2.74 -15.46
N LYS A 67 17.13 1.60 -15.44
CA LYS A 67 17.70 0.38 -14.90
C LYS A 67 18.63 -0.19 -15.97
N PRO A 68 19.84 -0.63 -15.61
CA PRO A 68 20.65 -1.38 -16.55
C PRO A 68 19.84 -2.55 -17.09
N LYS A 69 19.87 -2.73 -18.42
CA LYS A 69 19.26 -3.90 -19.08
C LYS A 69 19.80 -5.16 -18.40
N GLY A 70 18.92 -5.89 -17.72
CA GLY A 70 19.24 -7.25 -17.26
C GLY A 70 19.73 -7.42 -15.82
N SER A 71 19.46 -6.53 -14.86
CA SER A 71 19.54 -6.92 -13.45
C SER A 71 18.22 -6.69 -12.72
N ASN A 72 17.52 -7.78 -12.46
CA ASN A 72 16.31 -7.87 -11.66
C ASN A 72 16.63 -8.32 -10.23
N GLY A 73 17.67 -7.73 -9.62
CA GLY A 73 18.07 -7.96 -8.23
C GLY A 73 17.07 -7.52 -7.16
N ASP A 74 15.77 -7.46 -7.50
CA ASP A 74 14.69 -7.15 -6.57
C ASP A 74 13.68 -8.30 -6.58
N ARG A 75 13.72 -9.15 -5.55
CA ARG A 75 12.78 -10.28 -5.37
C ARG A 75 11.31 -9.84 -5.42
N LYS A 76 10.98 -8.58 -5.09
CA LYS A 76 9.60 -8.07 -5.17
C LYS A 76 9.14 -7.95 -6.62
N LYS A 77 10.04 -7.68 -7.56
CA LYS A 77 9.72 -7.62 -8.99
C LYS A 77 9.39 -8.99 -9.57
N CYS A 78 9.99 -10.08 -9.07
CA CYS A 78 9.63 -11.44 -9.51
C CYS A 78 8.13 -11.75 -9.36
N LYS A 79 7.46 -11.24 -8.31
CA LYS A 79 6.00 -11.37 -8.13
C LYS A 79 5.17 -10.70 -9.24
N THR A 80 5.77 -9.80 -10.00
CA THR A 80 5.15 -9.07 -11.13
C THR A 80 5.68 -9.51 -12.48
N CYS A 81 6.63 -10.46 -12.53
CA CYS A 81 7.23 -10.94 -13.75
C CYS A 81 6.26 -11.86 -14.51
N LYS A 82 6.19 -11.77 -15.84
CA LYS A 82 5.38 -12.67 -16.68
C LYS A 82 5.92 -14.10 -16.70
N TRP A 83 7.22 -14.25 -16.44
CA TRP A 83 7.90 -15.54 -16.34
C TRP A 83 7.80 -16.21 -14.98
N ARG A 84 7.12 -15.59 -13.99
CA ARG A 84 6.95 -16.21 -12.68
C ARG A 84 6.10 -17.47 -12.79
N ALA A 85 6.46 -18.51 -12.04
CA ALA A 85 5.61 -19.66 -11.86
C ALA A 85 4.29 -19.26 -11.18
N ARG A 86 3.20 -19.97 -11.51
CA ARG A 86 1.90 -19.77 -10.85
C ARG A 86 1.97 -20.19 -9.39
N TYR A 87 2.60 -21.32 -9.12
CA TYR A 87 2.87 -21.81 -7.78
C TYR A 87 4.05 -22.80 -7.80
N PRO A 88 4.98 -22.73 -6.83
CA PRO A 88 5.20 -21.61 -5.90
C PRO A 88 5.70 -20.35 -6.64
N VAL A 89 5.25 -19.16 -6.19
CA VAL A 89 5.53 -17.85 -6.83
C VAL A 89 7.02 -17.47 -6.79
N SER A 90 7.83 -18.24 -6.06
CA SER A 90 9.29 -18.11 -5.98
C SER A 90 10.04 -18.69 -7.19
N LEU A 91 9.39 -19.45 -8.07
CA LEU A 91 10.02 -20.10 -9.22
C LEU A 91 9.91 -19.29 -10.53
N CYS A 92 10.80 -19.57 -11.47
CA CYS A 92 10.88 -18.93 -12.78
C CYS A 92 10.64 -19.95 -13.90
N ASN A 93 9.64 -19.72 -14.75
CA ASN A 93 9.26 -20.57 -15.88
C ASN A 93 9.92 -20.15 -17.20
N TYR A 94 10.89 -19.22 -17.21
CA TYR A 94 11.53 -18.76 -18.45
C TYR A 94 12.07 -19.93 -19.30
N GLY A 95 12.71 -20.92 -18.66
CA GLY A 95 13.24 -22.10 -19.35
C GLY A 95 12.17 -22.99 -19.99
N ALA A 96 10.92 -22.95 -19.51
CA ALA A 96 9.82 -23.71 -20.11
C ALA A 96 9.34 -23.12 -21.45
N PHE A 97 9.58 -21.82 -21.68
CA PHE A 97 9.15 -21.11 -22.89
C PHE A 97 10.27 -20.88 -23.92
N HIS A 98 11.53 -21.19 -23.58
CA HIS A 98 12.70 -20.90 -24.42
C HIS A 98 13.65 -22.09 -24.51
N LYS A 99 14.17 -22.36 -25.72
CA LYS A 99 15.19 -23.40 -25.96
C LYS A 99 16.52 -22.96 -25.31
N PHE A 100 16.81 -23.53 -24.14
CA PHE A 100 18.07 -23.47 -23.37
C PHE A 100 18.47 -22.16 -22.66
N SER A 101 18.70 -22.26 -21.33
CA SER A 101 19.98 -21.96 -20.64
C SER A 101 19.82 -21.57 -19.16
N ARG A 102 18.61 -21.36 -18.65
CA ARG A 102 18.42 -20.92 -17.26
C ARG A 102 17.89 -22.03 -16.36
N SER A 103 18.59 -22.28 -15.26
CA SER A 103 18.13 -23.21 -14.22
C SER A 103 16.75 -22.78 -13.70
N HIS A 104 15.93 -23.75 -13.29
CA HIS A 104 14.67 -23.53 -12.57
C HIS A 104 14.82 -22.58 -11.36
N TYR A 105 16.06 -22.39 -10.89
CA TYR A 105 16.46 -21.59 -9.74
C TYR A 105 17.17 -20.30 -10.19
N CYS A 106 16.43 -19.44 -10.89
CA CYS A 106 16.83 -18.06 -11.11
C CYS A 106 16.81 -17.29 -9.77
N THR A 107 17.96 -17.07 -9.13
CA THR A 107 18.04 -16.11 -8.03
C THR A 107 17.72 -14.71 -8.58
N ALA A 108 16.87 -13.95 -7.88
CA ALA A 108 16.47 -12.62 -8.32
C ALA A 108 17.70 -11.74 -8.59
N ASP A 109 18.70 -11.85 -7.71
CA ASP A 109 19.95 -11.08 -7.73
C ASP A 109 20.68 -11.12 -9.10
N ASN A 110 20.56 -12.23 -9.85
CA ASN A 110 21.19 -12.41 -11.16
C ASN A 110 20.18 -12.47 -12.34
N CYS A 111 18.95 -12.00 -12.15
CA CYS A 111 17.89 -12.15 -13.14
C CYS A 111 18.00 -11.13 -14.29
N THR A 112 18.27 -11.61 -15.50
CA THR A 112 18.45 -10.78 -16.71
C THR A 112 17.20 -10.65 -17.59
N VAL A 113 16.16 -11.43 -17.27
CA VAL A 113 15.01 -11.68 -18.17
C VAL A 113 13.70 -11.08 -17.63
N TYR A 114 13.77 -10.13 -16.69
CA TYR A 114 12.57 -9.58 -16.10
C TYR A 114 11.72 -8.85 -17.12
N GLU A 115 10.47 -9.30 -17.24
CA GLU A 115 9.45 -8.66 -18.03
C GLU A 115 8.17 -8.58 -17.19
N LYS A 116 7.65 -7.36 -17.01
CA LYS A 116 6.46 -7.12 -16.20
C LYS A 116 5.22 -7.64 -16.93
N GLY A 117 4.38 -8.44 -16.26
CA GLY A 117 3.14 -8.93 -16.86
C GLY A 117 2.38 -9.97 -16.05
N LYS A 118 1.28 -10.45 -16.63
CA LYS A 118 0.55 -11.63 -16.11
C LYS A 118 1.39 -12.90 -16.35
N PRO A 119 1.33 -13.91 -15.47
CA PRO A 119 2.05 -15.16 -15.67
C PRO A 119 1.67 -15.77 -17.01
N MET A 120 2.68 -16.17 -17.79
CA MET A 120 2.47 -16.92 -19.01
C MET A 120 1.76 -18.24 -18.67
N LYS A 121 0.73 -18.58 -19.44
CA LYS A 121 0.11 -19.91 -19.37
C LYS A 121 1.01 -20.84 -20.17
N GLU A 122 1.41 -21.96 -19.58
CA GLU A 122 2.00 -23.06 -20.34
C GLU A 122 1.04 -23.38 -21.49
N LYS A 123 1.57 -23.44 -22.72
CA LYS A 123 0.82 -24.05 -23.79
C LYS A 123 0.83 -25.55 -23.45
N LEU A 124 -0.33 -26.12 -23.12
CA LEU A 124 -0.47 -27.57 -23.11
C LEU A 124 -0.06 -28.03 -24.52
N SER A 125 1.07 -28.74 -24.60
CA SER A 125 1.44 -29.53 -25.78
C SER A 125 0.53 -30.75 -25.86
#